data_AF-A0A8J2Z8M6-F1
#
_entry.id   AF-A0A8J2Z8M6-F1
#
_cell.length_a   1.000
_cell.length_b   1.000
_cell.length_c   1.000
_cell.angle_alpha   90.00
_cell.angle_beta   90.00
_cell.angle_gamma   90.00
#
_symmetry.space_group_name_H-M   'P 1'
#
loop_
_entity.id
_entity.type
_entity.pdbx_description
1 polymer ?
#
loop_
_entity_poly.entity_id
_entity_poly.type
_entity_poly.pdbx_seq_one_letter_code
_entity_poly.pdbx_strand_id
1 'polypeptide(L)'
;MRQDWRPEDAARWLAEAVETGHPLAPLSPELAPGSVGEGERVALAVLEELGLAACGLRLAPGPGEGGAARSLAGPVIEGRLLPDNAAIALPALRHGAVSAAVVAVLGRDLPGGTEDKEPPAFAALHPAIDIAASRFREPPETPALVAADLGGLGFLVVGRAFASPPVAPIPVTLGPAGERRRRGAGAVPVDLHAALRPVAAAARRLGGLPAGALLVAAGLTAPPLAPQPGLALRAGFGTLGRVRVRFEAG
;
A
#
# COMPACT_ATOMS: atom_id res chain seq x y z
N MET A 1 23.74 -16.62 2.01
CA MET A 1 22.42 -17.18 1.61
C MET A 1 22.24 -18.48 2.39
N ARG A 2 21.14 -18.66 3.13
CA ARG A 2 20.84 -19.93 3.79
C ARG A 2 20.58 -20.97 2.68
N GLN A 3 21.34 -22.07 2.64
CA GLN A 3 21.34 -22.98 1.47
C GLN A 3 20.00 -23.68 1.21
N ASP A 4 19.11 -23.76 2.21
CA ASP A 4 17.84 -24.49 2.12
C ASP A 4 16.58 -23.63 2.30
N TRP A 5 16.70 -22.30 2.40
CA TRP A 5 15.54 -21.44 2.61
C TRP A 5 14.77 -21.23 1.30
N ARG A 6 13.48 -21.57 1.32
CA ARG A 6 12.56 -21.47 0.18
C ARG A 6 11.42 -20.51 0.51
N PRO A 7 11.15 -19.47 -0.31
CA PRO A 7 10.06 -18.54 -0.05
C PRO A 7 8.69 -19.22 -0.02
N GLU A 8 8.54 -20.33 -0.75
CA GLU A 8 7.31 -21.11 -0.88
C GLU A 8 6.87 -21.71 0.48
N ASP A 9 7.82 -22.09 1.33
CA ASP A 9 7.51 -22.70 2.64
C ASP A 9 6.82 -21.72 3.58
N ALA A 10 7.24 -20.45 3.56
CA ALA A 10 6.59 -19.37 4.31
C ALA A 10 5.31 -18.90 3.60
N ALA A 11 5.30 -18.89 2.27
CA ALA A 11 4.18 -18.43 1.47
C ALA A 11 2.90 -19.23 1.71
N ARG A 12 3.00 -20.56 1.82
CA ARG A 12 1.84 -21.43 2.09
C ARG A 12 1.06 -21.02 3.35
N TRP A 13 1.76 -20.70 4.43
CA TRP A 13 1.13 -20.25 5.69
C TRP A 13 0.49 -18.87 5.57
N LEU A 14 1.14 -17.94 4.86
CA LEU A 14 0.60 -16.61 4.62
C LEU A 14 -0.59 -16.65 3.66
N ALA A 15 -0.55 -17.51 2.64
CA ALA A 15 -1.65 -17.73 1.70
C ALA A 15 -2.89 -18.26 2.43
N GLU A 16 -2.74 -19.28 3.29
CA GLU A 16 -3.84 -19.78 4.13
C GLU A 16 -4.45 -18.66 4.99
N ALA A 17 -3.62 -17.82 5.62
CA ALA A 17 -4.10 -16.69 6.43
C ALA A 17 -4.82 -15.63 5.59
N VAL A 18 -4.40 -15.41 4.33
CA VAL A 18 -5.07 -14.49 3.39
C VAL A 18 -6.43 -15.06 2.95
N GLU A 19 -6.51 -16.34 2.64
CA GLU A 19 -7.71 -17.02 2.14
C GLU A 19 -8.77 -17.19 3.25
N THR A 20 -8.35 -17.63 4.43
CA THR A 20 -9.27 -17.94 5.55
C THR A 20 -9.59 -16.72 6.41
N GLY A 21 -8.73 -15.68 6.39
CA GLY A 21 -8.79 -14.56 7.34
C GLY A 21 -8.37 -14.93 8.77
N HIS A 22 -7.94 -16.17 9.02
CA HIS A 22 -7.44 -16.58 10.33
C HIS A 22 -6.02 -16.04 10.55
N PRO A 23 -5.74 -15.45 11.73
CA PRO A 23 -4.43 -14.89 11.99
C PRO A 23 -3.35 -15.96 12.11
N LEU A 24 -2.21 -15.70 11.47
CA LEU A 24 -1.02 -16.52 11.57
C LEU A 24 -0.23 -16.18 12.85
N ALA A 25 0.29 -17.20 13.53
CA ALA A 25 1.30 -17.00 14.57
C ALA A 25 2.61 -16.46 13.96
N PRO A 26 3.59 -16.00 14.75
CA PRO A 26 4.90 -15.64 14.21
C PRO A 26 5.51 -16.81 13.44
N LEU A 27 6.09 -16.55 12.26
CA LEU A 27 6.83 -17.57 11.51
C LEU A 27 8.00 -18.07 12.37
N SER A 28 8.28 -19.37 12.31
CA SER A 28 9.49 -19.91 12.93
C SER A 28 10.74 -19.26 12.33
N PRO A 29 11.87 -19.16 13.07
CA PRO A 29 13.10 -18.54 12.56
C PRO A 29 13.63 -19.15 11.26
N GLU A 30 13.34 -20.44 11.06
CA GLU A 30 13.68 -21.20 9.85
C GLU A 30 12.91 -20.74 8.62
N LEU A 31 11.64 -20.34 8.80
CA LEU A 31 10.76 -19.87 7.73
C LEU A 31 10.85 -18.35 7.53
N ALA A 32 11.11 -17.60 8.59
CA ALA A 32 11.08 -16.15 8.58
C ALA A 32 12.12 -15.55 7.60
N PRO A 33 11.72 -14.59 6.73
CA PRO A 33 12.64 -13.89 5.85
C PRO A 33 13.64 -13.04 6.67
N GLY A 34 14.93 -13.12 6.32
CA GLY A 34 15.99 -12.38 6.98
C GLY A 34 16.24 -10.98 6.41
N SER A 35 15.62 -10.63 5.27
CA SER A 35 15.72 -9.29 4.68
C SER A 35 14.46 -8.90 3.92
N VAL A 36 14.31 -7.61 3.62
CA VAL A 36 13.19 -7.08 2.80
C VAL A 36 13.11 -7.79 1.44
N GLY A 37 14.25 -8.03 0.78
CA GLY A 37 14.25 -8.73 -0.51
C GLY A 37 13.87 -10.20 -0.40
N GLU A 38 14.13 -10.86 0.73
CA GLU A 38 13.58 -12.21 0.99
C GLU A 38 12.07 -12.13 1.21
N GLY A 39 11.60 -11.11 1.94
CA GLY A 39 10.17 -10.87 2.13
C GLY A 39 9.42 -10.57 0.82
N GLU A 40 9.98 -9.74 -0.06
CA GLU A 40 9.42 -9.48 -1.40
C GLU A 40 9.28 -10.79 -2.20
N ARG A 41 10.23 -11.73 -2.09
CA ARG A 41 10.12 -13.07 -2.72
C ARG A 41 9.01 -13.93 -2.11
N VAL A 42 8.85 -13.91 -0.78
CA VAL A 42 7.72 -14.59 -0.12
C VAL A 42 6.40 -14.00 -0.61
N ALA A 43 6.28 -12.68 -0.72
CA ALA A 43 5.06 -12.03 -1.20
C ALA A 43 4.68 -12.46 -2.63
N LEU A 44 5.67 -12.61 -3.52
CA LEU A 44 5.44 -13.16 -4.86
C LEU A 44 4.96 -14.62 -4.79
N ALA A 45 5.62 -15.46 -3.99
CA ALA A 45 5.21 -16.86 -3.80
C ALA A 45 3.80 -16.98 -3.18
N VAL A 46 3.38 -16.03 -2.32
CA VAL A 46 1.99 -15.98 -1.79
C VAL A 46 0.99 -15.70 -2.91
N LEU A 47 1.31 -14.80 -3.85
CA LEU A 47 0.44 -14.55 -5.00
C LEU A 47 0.32 -15.79 -5.90
N GLU A 48 1.43 -16.47 -6.15
CA GLU A 48 1.46 -17.71 -6.94
C GLU A 48 0.63 -18.81 -6.28
N GLU A 49 0.79 -19.03 -4.98
CA GLU A 49 0.02 -20.02 -4.20
C GLU A 49 -1.50 -19.74 -4.26
N LEU A 50 -1.89 -18.46 -4.22
CA LEU A 50 -3.30 -18.04 -4.28
C LEU A 50 -3.85 -17.97 -5.72
N GLY A 51 -3.02 -18.18 -6.74
CA GLY A 51 -3.42 -17.98 -8.14
C GLY A 51 -3.79 -16.52 -8.46
N LEU A 52 -3.21 -15.55 -7.75
CA LEU A 52 -3.48 -14.12 -7.91
C LEU A 52 -2.41 -13.43 -8.74
N ALA A 53 -2.82 -12.45 -9.54
CA ALA A 53 -1.90 -11.55 -10.24
C ALA A 53 -1.91 -10.17 -9.57
N ALA A 54 -0.72 -9.55 -9.48
CA ALA A 54 -0.62 -8.15 -9.11
C ALA A 54 -1.03 -7.26 -10.30
N CYS A 55 -1.89 -6.29 -10.06
CA CYS A 55 -2.26 -5.24 -11.03
C CYS A 55 -1.42 -3.97 -10.85
N GLY A 56 -0.44 -3.98 -9.96
CA GLY A 56 0.47 -2.85 -9.73
C GLY A 56 1.37 -3.04 -8.52
N LEU A 57 2.04 -1.95 -8.14
CA LEU A 57 2.95 -1.89 -7.01
C LEU A 57 2.58 -0.74 -6.07
N ARG A 58 2.58 -1.04 -4.78
CA ARG A 58 2.37 -0.09 -3.69
C ARG A 58 3.66 0.10 -2.93
N LEU A 59 3.96 1.34 -2.61
CA LEU A 59 5.03 1.71 -1.70
C LEU A 59 4.41 2.34 -0.45
N ALA A 60 4.61 1.71 0.71
CA ALA A 60 4.04 2.13 1.98
C ALA A 60 5.12 2.29 3.07
N PRO A 61 4.90 3.12 4.09
CA PRO A 61 5.82 3.19 5.23
C PRO A 61 5.93 1.84 5.94
N GLY A 62 7.16 1.35 6.10
CA GLY A 62 7.46 0.19 6.94
C GLY A 62 7.91 0.57 8.35
N PRO A 63 7.99 -0.40 9.28
CA PRO A 63 8.57 -0.17 10.60
C PRO A 63 10.06 0.21 10.49
N GLY A 64 10.55 1.09 11.37
CA GLY A 64 11.96 1.46 11.44
C GLY A 64 12.25 2.52 12.51
N GLU A 65 13.40 2.40 13.17
CA GLU A 65 13.90 3.39 14.14
C GLU A 65 14.64 4.54 13.45
N GLY A 66 14.63 5.74 14.04
CA GLY A 66 15.50 6.84 13.62
C GLY A 66 14.95 7.84 12.58
N GLY A 67 13.64 7.85 12.32
CA GLY A 67 12.97 8.95 11.60
C GLY A 67 12.98 8.89 10.07
N ALA A 68 13.67 7.92 9.47
CA ALA A 68 13.52 7.60 8.05
C ALA A 68 12.81 6.25 7.90
N ALA A 69 11.48 6.25 8.02
CA ALA A 69 10.66 5.06 7.77
C ALA A 69 11.04 4.50 6.39
N ARG A 70 11.63 3.30 6.37
CA ARG A 70 12.00 2.65 5.12
C ARG A 70 10.71 2.26 4.41
N SER A 71 10.49 2.85 3.25
CA SER A 71 9.35 2.51 2.42
C SER A 71 9.48 1.07 1.91
N LEU A 72 8.42 0.28 2.03
CA LEU A 72 8.35 -1.12 1.63
C LEU A 72 7.46 -1.25 0.39
N ALA A 73 7.95 -2.02 -0.58
CA ALA A 73 7.19 -2.37 -1.77
C ALA A 73 6.29 -3.57 -1.45
N GLY A 74 5.07 -3.54 -1.93
CA GLY A 74 4.12 -4.64 -1.87
C GLY A 74 3.25 -4.66 -3.13
N PRO A 75 2.71 -5.83 -3.51
CA PRO A 75 1.85 -5.90 -4.68
C PRO A 75 0.54 -5.14 -4.47
N VAL A 76 -0.09 -4.71 -5.56
CA VAL A 76 -1.49 -4.27 -5.58
C VAL A 76 -2.32 -5.37 -6.22
N ILE A 77 -3.38 -5.79 -5.55
CA ILE A 77 -4.26 -6.88 -6.00
C ILE A 77 -5.64 -6.29 -6.30
N GLU A 78 -6.22 -6.64 -7.45
CA GLU A 78 -7.49 -6.06 -7.92
C GLU A 78 -8.62 -6.21 -6.90
N GLY A 79 -8.76 -7.41 -6.30
CA GLY A 79 -9.75 -7.67 -5.25
C GLY A 79 -9.58 -6.88 -3.94
N ARG A 80 -8.52 -6.07 -3.82
CA ARG A 80 -8.28 -5.16 -2.68
C ARG A 80 -8.54 -3.69 -3.03
N LEU A 81 -8.92 -3.39 -4.27
CA LEU A 81 -9.34 -2.06 -4.71
C LEU A 81 -10.83 -1.88 -4.40
N LEU A 82 -11.17 -0.85 -3.62
CA LEU A 82 -12.53 -0.53 -3.23
C LEU A 82 -12.94 0.85 -3.77
N PRO A 83 -14.22 1.06 -4.11
CA PRO A 83 -14.69 2.36 -4.60
C PRO A 83 -14.78 3.41 -3.47
N ASP A 84 -14.81 4.69 -3.83
CA ASP A 84 -15.10 5.79 -2.89
C ASP A 84 -16.31 5.45 -2.00
N ASN A 85 -16.19 5.75 -0.71
CA ASN A 85 -17.21 5.58 0.30
C ASN A 85 -17.57 4.11 0.63
N ALA A 86 -16.66 3.18 0.32
CA ALA A 86 -16.71 1.79 0.77
C ALA A 86 -16.85 1.68 2.30
N ALA A 87 -17.56 0.63 2.74
CA ALA A 87 -17.62 0.20 4.11
C ALA A 87 -16.71 -1.03 4.28
N ILE A 88 -15.91 -1.05 5.36
CA ILE A 88 -14.96 -2.12 5.64
C ILE A 88 -15.22 -2.64 7.04
N ALA A 89 -15.42 -3.95 7.14
CA ALA A 89 -15.53 -4.64 8.42
C ALA A 89 -14.18 -4.65 9.13
N LEU A 90 -14.12 -4.12 10.35
CA LEU A 90 -12.90 -4.06 11.16
C LEU A 90 -12.24 -5.42 11.45
N PRO A 91 -12.97 -6.54 11.59
CA PRO A 91 -12.32 -7.84 11.73
C PRO A 91 -11.35 -8.20 10.58
N ALA A 92 -11.52 -7.59 9.40
CA ALA A 92 -10.61 -7.75 8.26
C ALA A 92 -9.32 -6.90 8.36
N LEU A 93 -9.21 -6.00 9.35
CA LEU A 93 -8.16 -4.98 9.47
C LEU A 93 -7.29 -5.16 10.72
N ARG A 94 -6.68 -6.33 10.85
CA ARG A 94 -5.77 -6.60 11.96
C ARG A 94 -4.53 -5.71 11.88
N HIS A 95 -4.18 -5.09 13.00
CA HIS A 95 -3.12 -4.07 13.10
C HIS A 95 -3.30 -2.94 12.07
N GLY A 96 -4.56 -2.57 11.83
CA GLY A 96 -4.96 -1.63 10.79
C GLY A 96 -4.31 -0.26 10.94
N ALA A 97 -3.80 0.29 9.84
CA ALA A 97 -3.26 1.64 9.79
C ALA A 97 -3.69 2.34 8.51
N VAL A 98 -4.23 3.56 8.64
CA VAL A 98 -4.84 4.29 7.53
C VAL A 98 -4.03 5.53 7.19
N SER A 99 -3.74 5.74 5.91
CA SER A 99 -3.04 6.92 5.41
C SER A 99 -3.65 7.43 4.10
N ALA A 100 -3.46 8.71 3.78
CA ALA A 100 -3.76 9.19 2.44
C ALA A 100 -2.76 8.61 1.44
N ALA A 101 -3.23 8.30 0.24
CA ALA A 101 -2.44 7.75 -0.84
C ALA A 101 -2.83 8.34 -2.20
N VAL A 102 -1.98 8.18 -3.20
CA VAL A 102 -2.33 8.43 -4.60
C VAL A 102 -2.12 7.15 -5.40
N VAL A 103 -3.08 6.83 -6.27
CA VAL A 103 -2.96 5.74 -7.24
C VAL A 103 -2.75 6.37 -8.61
N ALA A 104 -1.68 5.99 -9.30
CA ALA A 104 -1.39 6.40 -10.66
C ALA A 104 -1.53 5.21 -11.61
N VAL A 105 -2.26 5.39 -12.71
CA VAL A 105 -2.37 4.41 -13.78
C VAL A 105 -1.30 4.71 -14.82
N LEU A 106 -0.44 3.75 -15.12
CA LEU A 106 0.60 3.91 -16.14
C LEU A 106 -0.04 4.09 -17.53
N GLY A 107 0.41 5.10 -18.28
CA GLY A 107 -0.05 5.35 -19.66
C GLY A 107 0.74 4.60 -20.73
N ARG A 108 1.92 4.08 -20.37
CA ARG A 108 2.78 3.24 -21.19
C ARG A 108 3.55 2.28 -20.29
N ASP A 109 4.16 1.27 -20.89
CA ASP A 109 5.03 0.35 -20.17
C ASP A 109 6.14 1.09 -19.42
N LEU A 110 6.36 0.68 -18.18
CA LEU A 110 7.48 1.09 -17.34
C LEU A 110 8.53 -0.02 -17.43
N PRO A 111 9.63 0.17 -18.17
CA PRO A 111 10.62 -0.88 -18.36
C PRO A 111 11.36 -1.21 -17.06
N GLY A 112 11.77 -2.46 -16.90
CA GLY A 112 12.62 -2.90 -15.81
C GLY A 112 14.05 -2.35 -15.91
N GLY A 113 14.78 -2.40 -14.80
CA GLY A 113 16.20 -2.02 -14.72
C GLY A 113 16.45 -0.64 -14.11
N THR A 114 17.70 -0.39 -13.72
CA THR A 114 18.07 0.82 -12.95
C THR A 114 18.59 1.98 -13.80
N GLU A 115 18.76 1.76 -15.10
CA GLU A 115 19.35 2.73 -16.02
C GLU A 115 18.32 3.74 -16.54
N ASP A 116 17.06 3.32 -16.69
CA ASP A 116 15.99 4.21 -17.10
C ASP A 116 15.60 5.18 -15.98
N LYS A 117 15.86 6.45 -16.23
CA LYS A 117 15.55 7.58 -15.34
C LYS A 117 14.39 8.43 -15.86
N GLU A 118 13.76 8.05 -16.97
CA GLU A 118 12.64 8.81 -17.52
C GLU A 118 11.49 8.83 -16.50
N PRO A 119 10.81 9.96 -16.30
CA PRO A 119 9.61 10.00 -15.48
C PRO A 119 8.53 9.05 -16.04
N PRO A 120 7.82 8.30 -15.18
CA PRO A 120 6.66 7.52 -15.63
C PRO A 120 5.60 8.44 -16.24
N ALA A 121 5.00 8.00 -17.34
CA ALA A 121 3.84 8.67 -17.92
C ALA A 121 2.56 8.06 -17.34
N PHE A 122 1.63 8.92 -16.92
CA PHE A 122 0.38 8.50 -16.28
C PHE A 122 -0.82 8.77 -17.18
N ALA A 123 -1.69 7.77 -17.33
CA ALA A 123 -2.99 7.92 -17.98
C ALA A 123 -4.04 8.54 -17.05
N ALA A 124 -3.93 8.27 -15.74
CA ALA A 124 -4.84 8.80 -14.73
C ALA A 124 -4.18 8.83 -13.35
N LEU A 125 -4.70 9.71 -12.49
CA LEU A 125 -4.39 9.77 -11.07
C LEU A 125 -5.68 9.75 -10.27
N HIS A 126 -5.67 9.02 -9.15
CA HIS A 126 -6.79 8.91 -8.25
C HIS A 126 -6.36 9.28 -6.83
N PRO A 127 -7.09 10.18 -6.14
CA PRO A 127 -6.96 10.30 -4.70
C PRO A 127 -7.38 8.97 -4.06
N ALA A 128 -6.62 8.50 -3.08
CA ALA A 128 -6.89 7.23 -2.44
C ALA A 128 -6.69 7.29 -0.92
N ILE A 129 -7.27 6.31 -0.24
CA ILE A 129 -6.97 5.98 1.15
C ILE A 129 -6.35 4.60 1.13
N ASP A 130 -5.14 4.53 1.69
CA ASP A 130 -4.43 3.29 1.91
C ASP A 130 -4.72 2.76 3.31
N ILE A 131 -5.06 1.47 3.38
CA ILE A 131 -5.42 0.79 4.61
C ILE A 131 -4.52 -0.43 4.71
N ALA A 132 -3.48 -0.31 5.54
CA ALA A 132 -2.61 -1.41 5.86
C ALA A 132 -3.34 -2.39 6.80
N ALA A 133 -3.07 -3.68 6.64
CA ALA A 133 -3.51 -4.73 7.54
C ALA A 133 -2.49 -5.88 7.51
N SER A 134 -2.34 -6.57 8.63
CA SER A 134 -1.45 -7.73 8.74
C SER A 134 -2.22 -9.03 8.90
N ARG A 135 -1.65 -10.13 8.38
CA ARG A 135 -2.17 -11.48 8.64
C ARG A 135 -1.61 -12.09 9.92
N PHE A 136 -0.59 -11.48 10.52
CA PHE A 136 -0.03 -11.95 11.79
C PHE A 136 -0.89 -11.59 12.98
N ARG A 137 -1.01 -12.51 13.94
CA ARG A 137 -1.74 -12.31 15.21
C ARG A 137 -1.13 -11.15 15.99
N GLU A 138 0.18 -11.12 16.14
CA GLU A 138 0.97 -10.02 16.68
C GLU A 138 1.46 -9.08 15.55
N PRO A 139 1.70 -7.79 15.82
CA PRO A 139 2.25 -6.90 14.80
C PRO A 139 3.62 -7.42 14.30
N PRO A 140 3.87 -7.49 12.99
CA PRO A 140 5.15 -7.93 12.47
C PRO A 140 6.27 -6.97 12.91
N GLU A 141 7.28 -7.51 13.59
CA GLU A 141 8.34 -6.72 14.24
C GLU A 141 9.42 -6.23 13.26
N THR A 142 9.53 -6.86 12.09
CA THR A 142 10.60 -6.56 11.13
C THR A 142 10.06 -6.12 9.77
N PRO A 143 10.80 -5.24 9.05
CA PRO A 143 10.44 -4.87 7.68
C PRO A 143 10.39 -6.06 6.71
N ALA A 144 11.18 -7.11 6.97
CA ALA A 144 11.18 -8.34 6.18
C ALA A 144 9.85 -9.10 6.31
N LEU A 145 9.31 -9.19 7.53
CA LEU A 145 8.00 -9.79 7.78
C LEU A 145 6.87 -8.98 7.17
N VAL A 146 6.91 -7.64 7.26
CA VAL A 146 5.91 -6.79 6.58
C VAL A 146 5.96 -6.96 5.07
N ALA A 147 7.16 -7.04 4.49
CA ALA A 147 7.33 -7.27 3.05
C ALA A 147 6.75 -8.64 2.63
N ALA A 148 7.07 -9.70 3.37
CA ALA A 148 6.47 -11.04 3.16
C ALA A 148 4.96 -11.03 3.28
N ASP A 149 4.43 -10.24 4.22
CA ASP A 149 3.02 -10.02 4.41
C ASP A 149 2.46 -9.05 3.35
N LEU A 150 2.74 -9.29 2.07
CA LEU A 150 2.27 -8.50 0.92
C LEU A 150 2.47 -6.98 1.09
N GLY A 151 3.56 -6.56 1.74
CA GLY A 151 3.80 -5.16 2.10
C GLY A 151 2.72 -4.56 3.02
N GLY A 152 2.08 -5.38 3.84
CA GLY A 152 0.96 -5.00 4.70
C GLY A 152 -0.29 -4.55 3.94
N LEU A 153 -0.53 -5.03 2.71
CA LEU A 153 -1.73 -4.68 1.95
C LEU A 153 -3.00 -5.15 2.67
N GLY A 154 -3.85 -4.22 3.09
CA GLY A 154 -5.24 -4.49 3.48
C GLY A 154 -6.19 -4.14 2.34
N PHE A 155 -6.49 -2.86 2.17
CA PHE A 155 -7.32 -2.34 1.09
C PHE A 155 -6.83 -0.98 0.58
N LEU A 156 -7.21 -0.65 -0.65
CA LEU A 156 -7.04 0.66 -1.26
C LEU A 156 -8.41 1.20 -1.65
N VAL A 157 -8.85 2.28 -1.03
CA VAL A 157 -10.11 2.94 -1.39
C VAL A 157 -9.80 4.04 -2.39
N VAL A 158 -10.31 3.89 -3.61
CA VAL A 158 -9.91 4.70 -4.77
C VAL A 158 -11.02 5.66 -5.16
N GLY A 159 -10.68 6.95 -5.22
CA GLY A 159 -11.57 8.01 -5.64
C GLY A 159 -11.65 8.18 -7.16
N ARG A 160 -12.34 9.24 -7.58
CA ARG A 160 -12.52 9.59 -9.00
C ARG A 160 -11.17 9.87 -9.68
N ALA A 161 -11.03 9.43 -10.93
CA ALA A 161 -9.86 9.68 -11.78
C ALA A 161 -9.72 11.16 -12.19
N PHE A 162 -8.48 11.59 -12.36
CA PHE A 162 -8.09 12.86 -12.95
C PHE A 162 -6.99 12.63 -13.99
N ALA A 163 -7.13 13.25 -15.16
CA ALA A 163 -6.29 12.96 -16.32
C ALA A 163 -4.88 13.55 -16.25
N SER A 164 -4.63 14.57 -15.40
CA SER A 164 -3.33 15.22 -15.35
C SER A 164 -2.92 15.59 -13.92
N PRO A 165 -1.70 15.22 -13.49
CA PRO A 165 -1.15 15.67 -12.22
C PRO A 165 -1.04 17.20 -12.20
N PRO A 166 -1.30 17.84 -11.05
CA PRO A 166 -0.87 19.20 -10.82
C PRO A 166 0.66 19.25 -10.80
N VAL A 167 1.22 20.29 -11.40
CA VAL A 167 2.68 20.54 -11.41
C VAL A 167 3.17 21.08 -10.06
N ALA A 168 2.29 21.74 -9.31
CA ALA A 168 2.60 22.28 -7.99
C ALA A 168 2.18 21.31 -6.86
N PRO A 169 2.86 21.34 -5.70
CA PRO A 169 2.41 20.61 -4.52
C PRO A 169 0.96 20.91 -4.16
N ILE A 170 0.20 19.88 -3.80
CA ILE A 170 -1.19 20.01 -3.37
C ILE A 170 -1.33 19.75 -1.87
N PRO A 171 -2.31 20.40 -1.20
CA PRO A 171 -2.61 20.09 0.19
C PRO A 171 -3.33 18.74 0.28
N VAL A 172 -2.71 17.78 0.97
CA VAL A 172 -3.28 16.48 1.31
C VAL A 172 -3.68 16.44 2.78
N THR A 173 -4.88 15.94 3.05
CA THR A 173 -5.45 15.83 4.41
C THR A 173 -6.06 14.46 4.61
N LEU A 174 -6.06 13.98 5.85
CA LEU A 174 -6.81 12.79 6.29
C LEU A 174 -7.42 13.09 7.67
N GLY A 175 -8.69 12.73 7.86
CA GLY A 175 -9.35 12.87 9.16
C GLY A 175 -10.83 12.45 9.13
N PRO A 176 -11.53 12.58 10.28
CA PRO A 176 -12.93 12.19 10.40
C PRO A 176 -13.84 12.89 9.37
N ALA A 177 -14.75 12.12 8.76
CA ALA A 177 -15.76 12.64 7.86
C ALA A 177 -16.85 13.36 8.67
N GLY A 178 -17.01 14.67 8.44
CA GLY A 178 -18.03 15.49 9.13
C GLY A 178 -17.44 16.63 9.96
N GLU A 179 -16.16 16.56 10.33
CA GLU A 179 -15.47 17.68 10.94
C GLU A 179 -15.21 18.78 9.91
N ARG A 180 -15.84 19.95 10.10
CA ARG A 180 -15.49 21.17 9.36
C ARG A 180 -14.13 21.66 9.83
N ARG A 181 -13.06 21.17 9.22
CA ARG A 181 -11.73 21.74 9.42
C ARG A 181 -11.64 23.11 8.74
N ARG A 182 -10.97 24.07 9.39
CA ARG A 182 -10.54 25.29 8.69
C ARG A 182 -9.76 24.87 7.43
N ARG A 183 -10.01 25.54 6.31
CA ARG A 183 -9.35 25.23 5.03
C ARG A 183 -7.83 25.21 5.23
N GLY A 184 -7.21 24.06 5.01
CA GLY A 184 -5.76 23.87 5.17
C GLY A 184 -5.26 23.45 6.55
N ALA A 185 -6.11 23.38 7.58
CA ALA A 185 -5.67 22.92 8.91
C ALA A 185 -5.28 21.43 8.89
N GLY A 186 -4.02 21.14 9.21
CA GLY A 186 -3.45 19.79 9.17
C GLY A 186 -3.17 19.26 7.74
N ALA A 187 -3.13 20.13 6.74
CA ALA A 187 -2.77 19.75 5.39
C ALA A 187 -1.25 19.60 5.23
N VAL A 188 -0.83 18.51 4.61
CA VAL A 188 0.57 18.27 4.21
C VAL A 188 0.70 18.66 2.74
N PRO A 189 1.64 19.55 2.37
CA PRO A 189 1.93 19.82 0.97
C PRO A 189 2.62 18.60 0.35
N VAL A 190 2.07 18.05 -0.74
CA VAL A 190 2.59 16.87 -1.42
C VAL A 190 2.82 17.16 -2.89
N ASP A 191 4.06 16.97 -3.34
CA ASP A 191 4.40 16.84 -4.76
C ASP A 191 4.13 15.39 -5.20
N LEU A 192 3.13 15.19 -6.05
CA LEU A 192 2.72 13.85 -6.49
C LEU A 192 3.76 13.18 -7.39
N HIS A 193 4.49 13.95 -8.21
CA HIS A 193 5.57 13.39 -9.02
C HIS A 193 6.72 12.92 -8.16
N ALA A 194 7.09 13.72 -7.14
CA ALA A 194 8.11 13.33 -6.17
C ALA A 194 7.68 12.09 -5.37
N ALA A 195 6.39 12.01 -4.97
CA ALA A 195 5.85 10.86 -4.23
C ALA A 195 5.80 9.57 -5.07
N LEU A 196 5.52 9.65 -6.37
CA LEU A 196 5.42 8.49 -7.26
C LEU A 196 6.78 8.01 -7.80
N ARG A 197 7.80 8.88 -7.82
CA ARG A 197 9.15 8.53 -8.26
C ARG A 197 9.76 7.32 -7.54
N PRO A 198 9.75 7.21 -6.20
CA PRO A 198 10.28 6.02 -5.52
C PRO A 198 9.45 4.76 -5.80
N VAL A 199 8.15 4.89 -6.07
CA VAL A 199 7.30 3.76 -6.46
C VAL A 199 7.71 3.24 -7.83
N ALA A 200 7.90 4.13 -8.80
CA ALA A 200 8.40 3.78 -10.13
C ALA A 200 9.78 3.12 -10.05
N ALA A 201 10.70 3.66 -9.23
CA ALA A 201 12.01 3.07 -9.03
C ALA A 201 11.94 1.65 -8.43
N ALA A 202 11.01 1.41 -7.50
CA ALA A 202 10.76 0.09 -6.96
C ALA A 202 10.19 -0.87 -8.01
N ALA A 203 9.23 -0.42 -8.82
CA ALA A 203 8.68 -1.21 -9.93
C ALA A 203 9.75 -1.60 -10.95
N ARG A 204 10.61 -0.65 -11.34
CA ARG A 204 11.74 -0.94 -12.26
C ARG A 204 12.71 -1.97 -11.70
N ARG A 205 13.05 -1.88 -10.40
CA ARG A 205 13.90 -2.87 -9.71
C ARG A 205 13.28 -4.27 -9.75
N LEU A 206 11.95 -4.35 -9.71
CA LEU A 206 11.18 -5.60 -9.72
C LEU A 206 10.80 -6.07 -11.13
N GLY A 207 11.42 -5.52 -12.19
CA GLY A 207 11.23 -5.98 -13.57
C GLY A 207 10.36 -5.09 -14.44
N GLY A 208 9.82 -3.99 -13.90
CA GLY A 208 8.94 -3.07 -14.62
C GLY A 208 7.46 -3.43 -14.47
N LEU A 209 6.60 -2.68 -15.15
CA LEU A 209 5.15 -2.87 -15.15
C LEU A 209 4.56 -2.47 -16.52
N PRO A 210 3.51 -3.15 -17.02
CA PRO A 210 2.88 -2.79 -18.29
C PRO A 210 2.05 -1.51 -18.17
N ALA A 211 1.69 -0.93 -19.32
CA ALA A 211 0.66 0.09 -19.42
C ALA A 211 -0.65 -0.38 -18.75
N GLY A 212 -1.34 0.54 -18.08
CA GLY A 212 -2.55 0.24 -17.29
C GLY A 212 -2.28 -0.25 -15.86
N ALA A 213 -1.06 -0.68 -15.53
CA ALA A 213 -0.74 -1.08 -14.16
C ALA A 213 -0.68 0.11 -13.20
N LEU A 214 -0.85 -0.18 -11.91
CA LEU A 214 -0.95 0.81 -10.85
C LEU A 214 0.40 1.08 -10.17
N LEU A 215 0.72 2.35 -9.95
CA LEU A 215 1.71 2.80 -8.97
C LEU A 215 1.00 3.49 -7.80
N VAL A 216 1.21 3.01 -6.58
CA VAL A 216 0.56 3.55 -5.39
C VAL A 216 1.59 4.11 -4.43
N ALA A 217 1.53 5.41 -4.17
CA ALA A 217 2.29 6.06 -3.11
C ALA A 217 1.39 6.25 -1.90
N ALA A 218 1.63 5.46 -0.84
CA ALA A 218 0.91 5.54 0.43
C ALA A 218 1.69 6.35 1.48
N GLY A 219 1.10 6.58 2.65
CA GLY A 219 1.76 7.30 3.73
C GLY A 219 1.90 8.81 3.50
N LEU A 220 1.06 9.40 2.64
CA LEU A 220 1.13 10.84 2.32
C LEU A 220 0.69 11.75 3.48
N THR A 221 0.16 11.15 4.55
CA THR A 221 -0.20 11.82 5.80
C THR A 221 0.38 11.03 6.97
N ALA A 222 0.99 11.74 7.92
CA ALA A 222 1.54 11.15 9.14
C ALA A 222 1.05 11.92 10.39
N PRO A 223 0.91 11.24 11.56
CA PRO A 223 0.98 9.78 11.71
C PRO A 223 -0.21 9.07 11.05
N PRO A 224 -0.11 7.76 10.75
CA PRO A 224 -1.26 6.99 10.27
C PRO A 224 -2.35 6.92 11.34
N LEU A 225 -3.60 6.80 10.91
CA LEU A 225 -4.76 6.68 11.80
C LEU A 225 -5.14 5.22 12.02
N ALA A 226 -5.40 4.83 13.27
CA ALA A 226 -5.98 3.53 13.56
C ALA A 226 -7.48 3.53 13.21
N PRO A 227 -7.99 2.55 12.46
CA PRO A 227 -9.41 2.43 12.17
C PRO A 227 -10.17 2.04 13.46
N GLN A 228 -11.38 2.58 13.65
CA GLN A 228 -12.22 2.36 14.83
C GLN A 228 -13.68 2.11 14.43
N PRO A 229 -14.48 1.38 15.25
CA PRO A 229 -15.88 1.14 14.94
C PRO A 229 -16.67 2.44 14.75
N GLY A 230 -17.42 2.53 13.64
CA GLY A 230 -18.21 3.71 13.29
C GLY A 230 -17.39 4.90 12.76
N LEU A 231 -16.06 4.79 12.71
CA LEU A 231 -15.22 5.85 12.16
C LEU A 231 -15.45 5.96 10.65
N ALA A 232 -15.82 7.16 10.22
CA ALA A 232 -15.81 7.54 8.82
C ALA A 232 -14.61 8.45 8.59
N LEU A 233 -13.80 8.16 7.57
CA LEU A 233 -12.65 8.99 7.20
C LEU A 233 -12.87 9.66 5.84
N ARG A 234 -12.23 10.80 5.67
CA ARG A 234 -12.13 11.53 4.41
C ARG A 234 -10.68 11.93 4.18
N ALA A 235 -10.14 11.57 3.01
CA ALA A 235 -8.93 12.16 2.49
C ALA A 235 -9.27 13.24 1.45
N GLY A 236 -8.59 14.38 1.51
CA GLY A 236 -8.77 15.49 0.58
C GLY A 236 -7.46 15.86 -0.08
N PHE A 237 -7.49 16.09 -1.39
CA PHE A 237 -6.33 16.30 -2.27
C PHE A 237 -6.43 17.63 -3.05
N GLY A 238 -6.86 18.69 -2.36
CA GLY A 238 -7.08 20.00 -2.98
C GLY A 238 -7.97 19.93 -4.22
N THR A 239 -7.42 20.29 -5.38
CA THR A 239 -8.10 20.31 -6.68
C THR A 239 -8.37 18.92 -7.26
N LEU A 240 -7.67 17.88 -6.80
CA LEU A 240 -7.93 16.48 -7.18
C LEU A 240 -9.11 15.86 -6.41
N GLY A 241 -9.83 16.65 -5.62
CA GLY A 241 -11.04 16.19 -4.97
C GLY A 241 -10.77 15.42 -3.67
N ARG A 242 -11.54 14.34 -3.47
CA ARG A 242 -11.64 13.65 -2.18
C ARG A 242 -12.02 12.19 -2.35
N VAL A 243 -11.74 11.40 -1.32
CA VAL A 243 -12.14 10.00 -1.18
C VAL A 243 -12.51 9.73 0.29
N ARG A 244 -13.40 8.78 0.52
CA ARG A 244 -13.99 8.46 1.83
C ARG A 244 -14.01 6.96 2.06
N VAL A 245 -14.00 6.56 3.33
CA VAL A 245 -14.17 5.18 3.78
C VAL A 245 -14.90 5.17 5.12
N ARG A 246 -15.63 4.09 5.41
CA ARG A 246 -16.30 3.84 6.69
C ARG A 246 -15.86 2.51 7.28
N PHE A 247 -15.70 2.46 8.59
CA PHE A 247 -15.30 1.26 9.33
C PHE A 247 -16.46 0.76 10.20
N GLU A 248 -16.79 -0.51 10.07
CA GLU A 248 -17.93 -1.15 10.73
C GLU A 248 -17.46 -2.22 11.71
N ALA A 249 -18.20 -2.44 12.79
CA ALA A 249 -17.80 -3.34 13.88
C ALA A 249 -17.72 -4.82 13.48
N GLY A 250 -18.41 -5.22 12.39
CA GLY A 250 -18.70 -6.61 12.07
C GLY A 250 -20.01 -7.07 12.66
#